data_AF-A0A812RLT8-F1
#
_entry.id   AF-A0A812RLT8-F1
#
_cell.length_a   1.000
_cell.length_b   1.000
_cell.length_c   1.000
_cell.angle_alpha   90.00
_cell.angle_beta   90.00
_cell.angle_gamma   90.00
#
_symmetry.space_group_name_H-M   'P 1'
#
loop_
_entity.id
_entity.type
_entity.pdbx_description
1 polymer ?
#
loop_
_entity_poly.entity_id
_entity_poly.type
_entity_poly.pdbx_seq_one_letter_code
_entity_poly.pdbx_strand_id
1 'polypeptide(L)'
;MLRVWAASGQELAIDTQEVSDVLSLKRLLRRSYHFPVCLQQLLHGVSCLDNMAQLEAPADLQLVLLRVSSAAQRRDSLCELVDYAALHGHVEVARFLVEAGTEVDSLDCTGIAALSCAASKGHAEMVRLLLAAGADKDLQDGCGMTALSHASLKGHVEVVCLLAQAGADTDLQDTAGMTALSLASMEGHTRIVEELLKAGADKDLQDHRFGTTALIHAAAQGHLLVAEALVRAGANKDLRNSSGITALAHAANAGRAEMARLLLEAGADKDLRAFSGATPLLLASSKGHVEIVRLLLGAGADMDVEDRLDGTTALHQAVAHGHVAVARLLVEAGAGVDVKDCMDGMAVLSRASSDGQVAMVRLLLEARAEVDSRDRHGCTALMKASQNGHAKVARLLLEAGAKDWQSQAMLGFAGFQGGPKRLPSAPLGCYWASLTHGIPPLFQGARILTATRYCIVVLATNSAATGRRDIATEFVWVTDVFPPKDLAYPDPPLYLVKDQPMAPMSPTVTTAECSSLKSVANTVPQYNASDCLVQNYDIQPPLPAGLSLDAKTGVISGTPTELLPRPEVFLVTATNGGGKSSAFISLAIIGNLLGASLSSCLHAPTTSELAFDCIVVLIAK
;
A
#
# COMPACT_ATOMS: atom_id res chain seq x y z
N MET A 1 34.08 7.96 -12.97
CA MET A 1 32.93 8.42 -12.18
C MET A 1 32.47 9.73 -12.81
N LEU A 2 31.19 9.85 -13.17
CA LEU A 2 30.62 11.08 -13.69
C LEU A 2 30.43 12.06 -12.53
N ARG A 3 30.91 13.30 -12.68
CA ARG A 3 30.75 14.35 -11.67
C ARG A 3 30.00 15.51 -12.30
N VAL A 4 28.92 15.95 -11.68
CA VAL A 4 28.11 17.05 -12.19
C VAL A 4 28.22 18.23 -11.24
N TRP A 5 28.57 19.37 -11.80
CA TRP A 5 28.80 20.61 -11.07
C TRP A 5 27.72 21.60 -11.44
N ALA A 6 27.09 22.23 -10.44
CA ALA A 6 26.27 23.40 -10.69
C ALA A 6 27.15 24.54 -11.23
N ALA A 7 26.55 25.49 -11.95
CA ALA A 7 27.24 26.72 -12.36
C ALA A 7 27.83 27.49 -11.17
N SER A 8 27.34 27.25 -9.95
CA SER A 8 27.88 27.80 -8.72
C SER A 8 29.22 27.19 -8.27
N GLY A 9 29.70 26.14 -8.94
CA GLY A 9 30.87 25.37 -8.53
C GLY A 9 30.58 24.34 -7.44
N GLN A 10 29.33 24.19 -7.01
CA GLN A 10 28.91 23.14 -6.10
C GLN A 10 28.80 21.80 -6.85
N GLU A 11 29.47 20.77 -6.37
CA GLU A 11 29.26 19.41 -6.86
C GLU A 11 27.88 18.91 -6.40
N LEU A 12 27.07 18.46 -7.36
CA LEU A 12 25.81 17.80 -7.08
C LEU A 12 26.09 16.34 -6.74
N ALA A 13 25.55 15.89 -5.61
CA ALA A 13 25.66 14.51 -5.16
C ALA A 13 24.66 13.64 -5.95
N ILE A 14 25.16 12.96 -6.99
CA ILE A 14 24.34 12.19 -7.92
C ILE A 14 24.79 10.73 -7.91
N ASP A 15 23.84 9.80 -7.77
CA ASP A 15 24.12 8.38 -8.01
C ASP A 15 24.09 8.09 -9.51
N THR A 16 25.26 7.88 -10.11
CA THR A 16 25.42 7.74 -11.56
C THR A 16 25.47 6.29 -12.03
N GLN A 17 25.11 5.30 -11.21
CA GLN A 17 25.23 3.88 -11.56
C GLN A 17 24.29 3.44 -12.71
N GLU A 18 23.24 4.20 -13.01
CA GLU A 18 22.21 3.86 -14.02
C GLU A 18 22.11 4.86 -15.19
N VAL A 19 23.06 5.79 -15.34
CA VAL A 19 22.97 6.87 -16.33
C VAL A 19 23.78 6.53 -17.58
N SER A 20 23.11 6.25 -18.71
CA SER A 20 23.75 5.91 -19.99
C SER A 20 23.91 7.10 -20.95
N ASP A 21 22.99 8.05 -20.92
CA ASP A 21 22.96 9.21 -21.83
C ASP A 21 22.62 10.52 -21.09
N VAL A 22 22.84 11.64 -21.77
CA VAL A 22 22.58 12.98 -21.25
C VAL A 22 21.11 13.17 -20.87
N LEU A 23 20.16 12.61 -21.63
CA LEU A 23 18.74 12.71 -21.29
C LEU A 23 18.41 12.00 -19.97
N SER A 24 18.96 10.82 -19.73
CA SER A 24 18.80 10.08 -18.47
C SER A 24 19.42 10.85 -17.31
N LEU A 25 20.57 11.50 -17.52
CA LEU A 25 21.18 12.37 -16.51
C LEU A 25 20.28 13.58 -16.19
N LYS A 26 19.72 14.23 -17.22
CA LYS A 26 18.82 15.37 -17.02
C LYS A 26 17.54 14.99 -16.29
N ARG A 27 16.97 13.81 -16.62
CA ARG A 27 15.81 13.24 -15.90
C ARG A 27 16.14 12.94 -14.44
N LEU A 28 17.34 12.45 -14.16
CA LEU A 28 17.78 12.16 -12.80
C LEU A 28 18.02 13.47 -12.02
N LEU A 29 18.64 14.48 -12.63
CA LEU A 29 18.75 15.82 -12.08
C LEU A 29 17.38 16.46 -11.79
N ARG A 30 16.39 16.23 -12.65
CA ARG A 30 15.00 16.64 -12.40
C ARG A 30 14.41 15.95 -11.17
N ARG A 31 14.64 14.64 -11.00
CA ARG A 31 14.15 13.89 -9.83
C ARG A 31 14.83 14.30 -8.51
N SER A 32 16.13 14.55 -8.53
CA SER A 32 16.90 14.83 -7.31
C SER A 32 16.90 16.31 -6.92
N TYR A 33 16.99 17.21 -7.90
CA TYR A 33 17.19 18.64 -7.68
C TYR A 33 16.09 19.52 -8.26
N HIS A 34 15.06 18.91 -8.86
CA HIS A 34 13.85 19.60 -9.30
C HIS A 34 14.06 20.65 -10.41
N PHE A 35 15.17 20.56 -11.14
CA PHE A 35 15.40 21.40 -12.31
C PHE A 35 14.63 20.84 -13.54
N PRO A 36 13.82 21.63 -14.24
CA PRO A 36 13.15 21.19 -15.48
C PRO A 36 14.16 20.79 -16.56
N VAL A 37 13.96 19.67 -17.25
CA VAL A 37 14.93 19.12 -18.24
C VAL A 37 15.22 20.13 -19.35
N CYS A 38 14.20 20.89 -19.77
CA CYS A 38 14.29 21.94 -20.78
C CYS A 38 15.21 23.11 -20.38
N LEU A 39 15.35 23.39 -19.08
CA LEU A 39 16.23 24.45 -18.58
C LEU A 39 17.65 23.94 -18.34
N GLN A 40 17.86 22.62 -18.31
CA GLN A 40 19.15 22.02 -18.06
C GLN A 40 20.01 21.97 -19.34
N GLN A 41 21.12 22.70 -19.33
CA GLN A 41 22.19 22.58 -20.30
C GLN A 41 23.41 21.93 -19.65
N LEU A 42 23.84 20.79 -20.17
CA LEU A 42 25.02 20.07 -19.68
C LEU A 42 26.20 20.32 -20.62
N LEU A 43 27.32 20.74 -20.04
CA LEU A 43 28.55 21.05 -20.73
C LEU A 43 29.63 20.03 -20.32
N HIS A 44 30.40 19.53 -21.28
CA HIS A 44 31.68 18.86 -21.00
C HIS A 44 32.80 19.78 -21.46
N GLY A 45 33.53 20.37 -20.51
CA GLY A 45 34.43 21.50 -20.80
C GLY A 45 33.64 22.70 -21.34
N VAL A 46 33.81 23.04 -22.61
CA VAL A 46 33.15 24.18 -23.28
C VAL A 46 32.03 23.73 -24.23
N SER A 47 31.90 22.42 -24.46
CA SER A 47 30.97 21.87 -25.45
C SER A 47 29.62 21.53 -24.83
N CYS A 48 28.54 22.03 -25.44
CA CYS A 48 27.18 21.63 -25.09
C CYS A 48 26.90 20.21 -25.57
N LEU A 49 26.43 19.36 -24.67
CA LEU A 49 26.01 18.01 -25.00
C LEU A 49 24.55 18.01 -25.44
N ASP A 50 24.26 17.28 -26.51
CA ASP A 50 22.88 16.99 -26.91
C ASP A 50 22.27 15.89 -26.01
N ASN A 51 20.95 15.70 -26.11
CA ASN A 51 20.25 14.73 -25.27
C ASN A 51 20.60 13.26 -25.58
N MET A 52 21.14 12.97 -26.77
CA MET A 52 21.46 11.61 -27.24
C MET A 52 22.94 11.24 -26.99
N ALA A 53 23.76 12.20 -26.55
CA ALA A 53 25.16 11.98 -26.27
C ALA A 53 25.33 10.95 -25.15
N GLN A 54 26.13 9.93 -25.45
CA GLN A 54 26.47 8.88 -24.50
C GLN A 54 27.47 9.40 -23.47
N LEU A 55 27.25 9.05 -22.21
CA LEU A 55 28.08 9.46 -21.09
C LEU A 55 29.04 8.33 -20.71
N GLU A 56 30.15 8.20 -21.44
CA GLU A 56 31.21 7.23 -21.11
C GLU A 56 32.19 7.79 -20.05
N ALA A 57 32.65 6.94 -19.13
CA ALA A 57 33.40 7.37 -17.95
C ALA A 57 34.92 7.57 -18.21
N PRO A 58 35.60 8.48 -17.46
CA PRO A 58 35.09 9.52 -16.56
C PRO A 58 35.00 10.90 -17.25
N ALA A 59 33.87 11.62 -17.02
CA ALA A 59 33.65 12.97 -17.52
C ALA A 59 33.20 13.93 -16.39
N ASP A 60 33.81 15.11 -16.33
CA ASP A 60 33.35 16.25 -15.52
C ASP A 60 32.34 17.06 -16.33
N LEU A 61 31.12 17.20 -15.83
CA LEU A 61 30.01 17.89 -16.49
C LEU A 61 29.61 19.13 -15.69
N GLN A 62 29.37 20.24 -16.37
CA GLN A 62 28.83 21.47 -15.78
C GLN A 62 27.36 21.65 -16.17
N LEU A 63 26.49 21.84 -15.18
CA LEU A 63 25.07 22.14 -15.34
C LEU A 63 24.86 23.65 -15.33
N VAL A 64 24.31 24.17 -16.43
CA VAL A 64 23.88 25.56 -16.58
C VAL A 64 22.36 25.59 -16.76
N LEU A 65 21.69 26.41 -15.96
CA LEU A 65 20.25 26.62 -16.08
C LEU A 65 19.97 27.79 -17.04
N LEU A 66 19.24 27.51 -18.11
CA LEU A 66 18.88 28.47 -19.14
C LEU A 66 17.80 29.44 -18.65
N ARG A 67 17.85 30.71 -19.13
CA ARG A 67 16.76 31.68 -18.96
C ARG A 67 15.66 31.43 -20.00
N VAL A 68 14.40 31.60 -19.61
CA VAL A 68 13.18 31.32 -20.39
C VAL A 68 13.01 32.22 -21.65
N SER A 69 13.92 33.16 -21.90
CA SER A 69 13.76 34.27 -22.84
C SER A 69 14.08 34.01 -24.33
N SER A 70 14.32 32.77 -24.79
CA SER A 70 14.69 32.50 -26.19
C SER A 70 13.62 31.74 -26.98
N ALA A 71 13.47 32.10 -28.24
CA ALA A 71 12.18 32.18 -28.90
C ALA A 71 11.83 31.01 -29.86
N ALA A 72 12.58 29.91 -29.89
CA ALA A 72 12.39 28.87 -30.91
C ALA A 72 12.29 27.43 -30.37
N GLN A 73 12.89 27.12 -29.21
CA GLN A 73 12.70 25.87 -28.46
C GLN A 73 11.40 25.84 -27.61
N ARG A 74 10.46 26.76 -27.90
CA ARG A 74 9.51 27.33 -26.93
C ARG A 74 8.33 26.44 -26.50
N ARG A 75 7.80 25.53 -27.30
CA ARG A 75 6.53 24.85 -26.93
C ARG A 75 6.75 23.72 -25.93
N ASP A 76 7.51 22.70 -26.29
CA ASP A 76 7.76 21.53 -25.45
C ASP A 76 8.43 21.90 -24.11
N SER A 77 9.29 22.93 -24.13
CA SER A 77 9.99 23.43 -22.94
C SER A 77 9.07 24.15 -21.95
N LEU A 78 8.07 24.89 -22.45
CA LEU A 78 7.11 25.62 -21.61
C LEU A 78 6.07 24.67 -21.01
N CYS A 79 5.65 23.65 -21.78
CA CYS A 79 4.80 22.56 -21.31
C CYS A 79 5.39 21.88 -20.06
N GLU A 80 6.68 21.49 -20.10
CA GLU A 80 7.35 20.88 -18.94
C GLU A 80 7.37 21.81 -17.70
N LEU A 81 7.45 23.14 -17.92
CA LEU A 81 7.41 24.12 -16.82
C LEU A 81 6.03 24.25 -16.21
N VAL A 82 4.97 24.18 -17.02
CA VAL A 82 3.58 24.17 -16.52
C VAL A 82 3.32 22.89 -15.73
N ASP A 83 3.75 21.73 -16.21
CA ASP A 83 3.64 20.46 -15.48
C ASP A 83 4.35 20.53 -14.12
N TYR A 84 5.56 21.08 -14.09
CA TYR A 84 6.33 21.25 -12.87
C TYR A 84 5.64 22.21 -11.89
N ALA A 85 5.16 23.36 -12.38
CA ALA A 85 4.43 24.32 -11.57
C ALA A 85 3.13 23.71 -11.02
N ALA A 86 2.43 22.91 -11.84
CA ALA A 86 1.21 22.22 -11.47
C ALA A 86 1.45 21.15 -10.40
N LEU A 87 2.54 20.38 -10.50
CA LEU A 87 2.93 19.38 -9.52
C LEU A 87 3.24 19.99 -8.13
N HIS A 88 3.83 21.18 -8.09
CA HIS A 88 4.27 21.85 -6.86
C HIS A 88 3.33 22.96 -6.38
N GLY A 89 2.23 23.22 -7.09
CA GLY A 89 1.25 24.23 -6.71
C GLY A 89 1.75 25.68 -6.87
N HIS A 90 2.69 25.93 -7.78
CA HIS A 90 3.21 27.28 -8.06
C HIS A 90 2.26 28.07 -8.98
N VAL A 91 1.10 28.46 -8.44
CA VAL A 91 -0.02 29.07 -9.18
C VAL A 91 0.41 30.29 -9.99
N GLU A 92 1.17 31.22 -9.42
CA GLU A 92 1.58 32.45 -10.12
C GLU A 92 2.58 32.18 -11.25
N VAL A 93 3.42 31.17 -11.11
CA VAL A 93 4.32 30.73 -12.19
C VAL A 93 3.50 30.11 -13.33
N ALA A 94 2.56 29.22 -13.01
CA ALA A 94 1.66 28.64 -14.01
C ALA A 94 0.81 29.72 -14.71
N ARG A 95 0.32 30.72 -13.97
CA ARG A 95 -0.43 31.87 -14.52
C ARG A 95 0.36 32.59 -15.60
N PHE A 96 1.59 32.97 -15.26
CA PHE A 96 2.48 33.65 -16.19
C PHE A 96 2.78 32.80 -17.44
N LEU A 97 3.00 31.49 -17.26
CA LEU A 97 3.28 30.58 -18.37
C LEU A 97 2.06 30.37 -19.28
N VAL A 98 0.86 30.26 -18.70
CA VAL A 98 -0.40 30.15 -19.45
C VAL A 98 -0.70 31.44 -20.21
N GLU A 99 -0.54 32.61 -19.59
CA GLU A 99 -0.69 33.92 -20.23
C GLU A 99 0.32 34.13 -21.38
N ALA A 100 1.50 33.50 -21.29
CA ALA A 100 2.48 33.48 -22.36
C ALA A 100 2.11 32.58 -23.56
N GLY A 101 0.95 31.90 -23.52
CA GLY A 101 0.42 31.07 -24.60
C GLY A 101 0.94 29.63 -24.61
N THR A 102 1.27 29.08 -23.44
CA THR A 102 1.68 27.68 -23.31
C THR A 102 0.48 26.74 -23.51
N GLU A 103 0.69 25.61 -24.20
CA GLU A 103 -0.31 24.55 -24.34
C GLU A 103 -0.50 23.85 -22.98
N VAL A 104 -1.75 23.79 -22.51
CA VAL A 104 -2.10 23.28 -21.16
C VAL A 104 -2.38 21.77 -21.12
N ASP A 105 -2.63 21.17 -22.29
CA ASP A 105 -3.00 19.76 -22.45
C ASP A 105 -1.85 18.88 -22.92
N SER A 106 -0.62 19.42 -22.92
CA SER A 106 0.57 18.65 -23.21
C SER A 106 0.78 17.56 -22.16
N LEU A 107 1.06 16.34 -22.63
CA LEU A 107 1.41 15.22 -21.76
C LEU A 107 2.91 15.24 -21.46
N ASP A 108 3.26 15.05 -20.20
CA ASP A 108 4.65 14.96 -19.79
C ASP A 108 5.30 13.63 -20.22
N CYS A 109 6.57 13.40 -19.86
CA CYS A 109 7.27 12.15 -20.22
C CYS A 109 6.68 10.87 -19.61
N THR A 110 5.75 11.00 -18.64
CA THR A 110 4.98 9.90 -18.06
C THR A 110 3.58 9.78 -18.65
N GLY A 111 3.24 10.65 -19.59
CA GLY A 111 1.94 10.70 -20.24
C GLY A 111 0.88 11.42 -19.41
N ILE A 112 1.27 12.25 -18.43
CA ILE A 112 0.35 12.93 -17.51
C ILE A 112 0.29 14.42 -17.84
N ALA A 113 -0.92 14.98 -17.93
CA ALA A 113 -1.13 16.42 -18.13
C ALA A 113 -0.96 17.23 -16.83
N ALA A 114 -0.65 18.51 -16.94
CA ALA A 114 -0.58 19.46 -15.83
C ALA A 114 -1.82 19.42 -14.92
N LEU A 115 -3.01 19.34 -15.51
CA LEU A 115 -4.27 19.27 -14.75
C LEU A 115 -4.34 18.02 -13.86
N SER A 116 -3.96 16.85 -14.39
CA SER A 116 -3.91 15.60 -13.64
C SER A 116 -2.85 15.62 -12.54
N CYS A 117 -1.69 16.26 -12.78
CA CYS A 117 -0.66 16.49 -11.75
C CYS A 117 -1.20 17.34 -10.60
N ALA A 118 -1.81 18.49 -10.91
CA ALA A 118 -2.42 19.37 -9.90
C ALA A 118 -3.53 18.65 -9.12
N ALA A 119 -4.36 17.87 -9.82
CA ALA A 119 -5.45 17.13 -9.22
C ALA A 119 -4.97 16.02 -8.27
N SER A 120 -3.94 15.26 -8.68
CA SER A 120 -3.32 14.21 -7.86
C SER A 120 -2.69 14.76 -6.56
N LYS A 121 -2.21 16.01 -6.60
CA LYS A 121 -1.61 16.70 -5.45
C LYS A 121 -2.58 17.52 -4.62
N GLY A 122 -3.83 17.69 -5.08
CA GLY A 122 -4.85 18.43 -4.35
C GLY A 122 -4.74 19.95 -4.47
N HIS A 123 -4.02 20.46 -5.47
CA HIS A 123 -3.80 21.91 -5.66
C HIS A 123 -5.03 22.56 -6.29
N ALA A 124 -6.08 22.79 -5.51
CA ALA A 124 -7.38 23.29 -5.98
C ALA A 124 -7.28 24.61 -6.76
N GLU A 125 -6.47 25.56 -6.30
CA GLU A 125 -6.29 26.84 -7.00
C GLU A 125 -5.58 26.68 -8.36
N MET A 126 -4.64 25.75 -8.44
CA MET A 126 -4.00 25.39 -9.72
C MET A 126 -5.01 24.75 -10.67
N VAL A 127 -5.86 23.85 -10.17
CA VAL A 127 -6.93 23.24 -10.97
C VAL A 127 -7.90 24.31 -11.50
N ARG A 128 -8.29 25.29 -10.67
CA ARG A 128 -9.12 26.44 -11.12
C ARG A 128 -8.46 27.21 -12.26
N LEU A 129 -7.17 27.52 -12.12
CA LEU A 129 -6.41 28.24 -13.13
C LEU A 129 -6.35 27.47 -14.45
N LEU A 130 -5.99 26.19 -14.40
CA LEU A 130 -5.86 25.35 -15.60
C LEU A 130 -7.21 25.15 -16.31
N LEU A 131 -8.29 24.94 -15.56
CA LEU A 131 -9.64 24.87 -16.13
C LEU A 131 -10.07 26.20 -16.76
N ALA A 132 -9.78 27.33 -16.12
CA ALA A 132 -10.05 28.66 -16.67
C ALA A 132 -9.22 28.95 -17.94
N ALA A 133 -8.04 28.33 -18.04
CA ALA A 133 -7.19 28.37 -19.22
C ALA A 133 -7.66 27.45 -20.36
N GLY A 134 -8.73 26.68 -20.15
CA GLY A 134 -9.30 25.79 -21.15
C GLY A 134 -8.66 24.40 -21.21
N ALA A 135 -7.99 23.94 -20.15
CA ALA A 135 -7.47 22.58 -20.08
C ALA A 135 -8.60 21.55 -20.25
N ASP A 136 -8.32 20.50 -21.02
CA ASP A 136 -9.22 19.37 -21.20
C ASP A 136 -9.32 18.57 -19.91
N LYS A 137 -10.45 18.73 -19.22
CA LYS A 137 -10.79 18.06 -17.96
C LYS A 137 -10.93 16.54 -18.08
N ASP A 138 -11.17 16.04 -19.29
CA ASP A 138 -11.45 14.64 -19.60
C ASP A 138 -10.24 13.94 -20.25
N LEU A 139 -9.11 14.66 -20.38
CA LEU A 139 -7.87 14.13 -20.92
C LEU A 139 -7.35 12.96 -20.08
N GLN A 140 -7.23 11.80 -20.73
CA GLN A 140 -6.72 10.58 -20.13
C GLN A 140 -5.21 10.47 -20.29
N ASP A 141 -4.53 10.13 -19.18
CA ASP A 141 -3.10 9.85 -19.20
C ASP A 141 -2.77 8.47 -19.81
N GLY A 142 -1.49 8.09 -19.81
CA GLY A 142 -1.03 6.80 -20.33
C GLY A 142 -1.62 5.56 -19.64
N CYS A 143 -2.22 5.70 -18.45
CA CYS A 143 -2.95 4.62 -17.78
C CYS A 143 -4.47 4.74 -17.89
N GLY A 144 -4.96 5.70 -18.69
CA GLY A 144 -6.38 5.96 -18.89
C GLY A 144 -7.02 6.82 -17.79
N MET A 145 -6.23 7.37 -16.85
CA MET A 145 -6.80 8.14 -15.74
C MET A 145 -6.96 9.61 -16.12
N THR A 146 -8.11 10.18 -15.78
CA THR A 146 -8.39 11.62 -15.86
C THR A 146 -7.95 12.33 -14.58
N ALA A 147 -7.95 13.67 -14.61
CA ALA A 147 -7.74 14.48 -13.41
C ALA A 147 -8.74 14.13 -12.30
N LEU A 148 -9.99 13.81 -12.66
CA LEU A 148 -11.04 13.41 -11.72
C LEU A 148 -10.72 12.07 -11.06
N SER A 149 -10.23 11.09 -11.82
CA SER A 149 -9.78 9.79 -11.29
C SER A 149 -8.61 9.94 -10.32
N HIS A 150 -7.62 10.76 -10.64
CA HIS A 150 -6.48 11.04 -9.74
C HIS A 150 -6.93 11.68 -8.42
N ALA A 151 -7.77 12.73 -8.48
CA ALA A 151 -8.30 13.40 -7.30
C ALA A 151 -9.14 12.46 -6.43
N SER A 152 -9.95 11.61 -7.08
CA SER A 152 -10.83 10.64 -6.42
C SER A 152 -10.06 9.54 -5.72
N LEU A 153 -9.00 9.02 -6.34
CA LEU A 153 -8.10 8.05 -5.73
C LEU A 153 -7.35 8.65 -4.52
N LYS A 154 -6.91 9.90 -4.62
CA LYS A 154 -6.10 10.56 -3.58
C LYS A 154 -6.90 11.22 -2.46
N GLY A 155 -8.22 11.29 -2.56
CA GLY A 155 -9.07 11.82 -1.49
C GLY A 155 -9.24 13.35 -1.50
N HIS A 156 -8.97 14.02 -2.63
CA HIS A 156 -9.00 15.48 -2.74
C HIS A 156 -10.40 16.01 -3.06
N VAL A 157 -11.25 16.10 -2.04
CA VAL A 157 -12.67 16.49 -2.16
C VAL A 157 -12.86 17.82 -2.91
N GLU A 158 -12.10 18.87 -2.59
CA GLU A 158 -12.26 20.18 -3.24
C GLU A 158 -11.97 20.12 -4.74
N VAL A 159 -10.93 19.37 -5.14
CA VAL A 159 -10.60 19.17 -6.54
C VAL A 159 -11.69 18.39 -7.27
N VAL A 160 -12.25 17.35 -6.65
CA VAL A 160 -13.37 16.60 -7.22
C VAL A 160 -14.57 17.52 -7.44
N CYS A 161 -14.93 18.35 -6.45
CA CYS A 161 -16.01 19.31 -6.59
C CYS A 161 -15.77 20.27 -7.77
N LEU A 162 -14.53 20.75 -7.94
CA LEU A 162 -14.17 21.64 -9.03
C LEU A 162 -14.32 21.00 -10.41
N LEU A 163 -13.80 19.78 -10.56
CA LEU A 163 -13.87 19.05 -11.83
C LEU A 163 -15.32 18.66 -12.17
N ALA A 164 -16.10 18.22 -11.18
CA ALA A 164 -17.52 17.92 -11.36
C ALA A 164 -18.33 19.18 -11.74
N GLN A 165 -18.07 20.33 -11.11
CA GLN A 165 -18.70 21.61 -11.47
C GLN A 165 -18.31 22.10 -12.87
N ALA A 166 -17.08 21.80 -13.31
CA ALA A 166 -16.65 22.03 -14.69
C ALA A 166 -17.27 21.05 -15.69
N GLY A 167 -18.04 20.08 -15.23
CA GLY A 167 -18.72 19.06 -16.04
C GLY A 167 -17.77 18.02 -16.62
N ALA A 168 -16.74 17.62 -15.86
CA ALA A 168 -15.91 16.47 -16.20
C ALA A 168 -16.77 15.19 -16.25
N ASP A 169 -16.49 14.32 -17.22
CA ASP A 169 -17.16 13.04 -17.37
C ASP A 169 -16.77 12.12 -16.20
N THR A 170 -17.77 11.73 -15.41
CA THR A 170 -17.59 10.91 -14.20
C THR A 170 -17.40 9.43 -14.51
N ASP A 171 -17.72 8.99 -15.71
CA ASP A 171 -17.84 7.59 -16.10
C ASP A 171 -16.69 7.11 -16.98
N LEU A 172 -15.72 7.99 -17.30
CA LEU A 172 -14.49 7.61 -17.99
C LEU A 172 -13.73 6.55 -17.19
N GLN A 173 -13.44 5.44 -17.86
CA GLN A 173 -12.75 4.30 -17.31
C GLN A 173 -11.26 4.32 -17.64
N ASP A 174 -10.43 4.01 -16.65
CA ASP A 174 -9.00 3.79 -16.85
C ASP A 174 -8.73 2.49 -17.65
N THR A 175 -7.46 2.20 -17.91
CA THR A 175 -7.05 0.97 -18.61
C THR A 175 -7.53 -0.33 -17.94
N ALA A 176 -7.84 -0.29 -16.65
CA ALA A 176 -8.39 -1.40 -15.89
C ALA A 176 -9.92 -1.41 -15.82
N GLY A 177 -10.61 -0.44 -16.41
CA GLY A 177 -12.05 -0.27 -16.33
C GLY A 177 -12.52 0.50 -15.09
N MET A 178 -11.63 1.12 -14.33
CA MET A 178 -12.00 1.83 -13.09
C MET A 178 -12.47 3.25 -13.39
N THR A 179 -13.62 3.63 -12.83
CA THR A 179 -14.11 5.01 -12.83
C THR A 179 -13.62 5.77 -11.60
N ALA A 180 -13.78 7.09 -11.60
CA ALA A 180 -13.54 7.92 -10.41
C ALA A 180 -14.32 7.41 -9.18
N LEU A 181 -15.57 6.97 -9.39
CA LEU A 181 -16.44 6.44 -8.35
C LEU A 181 -15.93 5.11 -7.77
N SER A 182 -15.42 4.21 -8.61
CA SER A 182 -14.88 2.92 -8.13
C SER A 182 -13.56 3.10 -7.37
N LEU A 183 -12.69 4.03 -7.81
CA LEU A 183 -11.46 4.39 -7.09
C LEU A 183 -11.76 5.01 -5.72
N ALA A 184 -12.66 5.99 -5.66
CA ALA A 184 -13.07 6.60 -4.39
C ALA A 184 -13.73 5.58 -3.44
N SER A 185 -14.49 4.64 -3.99
CA SER A 185 -15.17 3.60 -3.21
C SER A 185 -14.19 2.55 -2.66
N MET A 186 -13.14 2.23 -3.42
CA MET A 186 -12.08 1.33 -2.98
C MET A 186 -11.25 1.92 -1.83
N GLU A 187 -10.98 3.22 -1.87
CA GLU A 187 -10.19 3.92 -0.85
C GLU A 187 -11.02 4.42 0.34
N GLY A 188 -12.35 4.33 0.26
CA GLY A 188 -13.24 4.71 1.36
C GLY A 188 -13.57 6.20 1.45
N HIS A 189 -13.34 6.98 0.39
CA HIS A 189 -13.55 8.44 0.36
C HIS A 189 -15.04 8.79 0.24
N THR A 190 -15.76 8.66 1.36
CA THR A 190 -17.24 8.82 1.43
C THR A 190 -17.75 10.14 0.84
N ARG A 191 -17.09 11.27 1.17
CA ARG A 191 -17.51 12.58 0.65
C ARG A 191 -17.36 12.67 -0.88
N ILE A 192 -16.30 12.08 -1.43
CA ILE A 192 -16.08 12.04 -2.90
C ILE A 192 -17.15 11.18 -3.57
N VAL A 193 -17.45 10.01 -3.00
CA VAL A 193 -18.52 9.14 -3.48
C VAL A 193 -19.86 9.88 -3.52
N GLU A 194 -20.20 10.62 -2.47
CA GLU A 194 -21.43 11.43 -2.43
C GLU A 194 -21.45 12.52 -3.50
N GLU A 195 -20.33 13.23 -3.74
CA GLU A 195 -20.26 14.26 -4.78
C GLU A 195 -20.34 13.68 -6.19
N LEU A 196 -19.67 12.57 -6.46
CA LEU A 196 -19.74 11.89 -7.76
C LEU A 196 -21.15 11.36 -8.06
N LEU A 197 -21.83 10.80 -7.05
CA LEU A 197 -23.22 10.36 -7.20
C LEU A 197 -24.18 11.53 -7.44
N LYS A 198 -23.96 12.69 -6.79
CA LYS A 198 -24.73 13.92 -7.08
C LYS A 198 -24.47 14.44 -8.49
N ALA A 199 -23.25 14.27 -9.00
CA ALA A 199 -22.88 14.64 -10.37
C ALA A 199 -23.42 13.67 -11.44
N GLY A 200 -24.05 12.56 -11.03
CA GLY A 200 -24.70 11.61 -11.94
C GLY A 200 -23.84 10.42 -12.35
N ALA A 201 -22.73 10.14 -11.64
CA ALA A 201 -21.87 9.00 -11.93
C ALA A 201 -22.64 7.67 -11.94
N ASP A 202 -22.36 6.83 -12.94
CA ASP A 202 -22.93 5.49 -13.01
C ASP A 202 -22.29 4.57 -11.95
N LYS A 203 -23.10 4.27 -10.93
CA LYS A 203 -22.78 3.44 -9.78
C LYS A 203 -22.66 1.95 -10.07
N ASP A 204 -23.13 1.50 -11.22
CA ASP A 204 -23.22 0.09 -11.59
C ASP A 204 -22.18 -0.33 -12.66
N LEU A 205 -21.33 0.61 -13.12
CA LEU A 205 -20.21 0.29 -14.00
C LEU A 205 -19.24 -0.71 -13.37
N GLN A 206 -18.82 -1.68 -14.18
CA GLN A 206 -17.92 -2.76 -13.78
C GLN A 206 -16.53 -2.54 -14.37
N ASP A 207 -15.50 -2.77 -13.55
CA ASP A 207 -14.12 -2.77 -14.05
C ASP A 207 -13.84 -3.95 -15.00
N HIS A 208 -12.83 -3.79 -15.86
CA HIS A 208 -12.45 -4.81 -16.85
C HIS A 208 -11.65 -5.95 -16.22
N ARG A 209 -10.95 -5.69 -15.11
CA ARG A 209 -10.07 -6.68 -14.48
C ARG A 209 -10.85 -7.83 -13.87
N PHE A 210 -11.89 -7.50 -13.12
CA PHE A 210 -12.63 -8.44 -12.29
C PHE A 210 -14.14 -8.25 -12.39
N GLY A 211 -14.65 -7.33 -13.22
CA GLY A 211 -16.09 -7.07 -13.28
C GLY A 211 -16.62 -6.43 -12.00
N THR A 212 -15.79 -5.70 -11.25
CA THR A 212 -16.18 -5.24 -9.91
C THR A 212 -16.86 -3.87 -9.97
N THR A 213 -17.99 -3.72 -9.29
CA THR A 213 -18.67 -2.43 -9.12
C THR A 213 -18.13 -1.66 -7.92
N ALA A 214 -18.43 -0.36 -7.85
CA ALA A 214 -18.10 0.48 -6.69
C ALA A 214 -18.61 -0.11 -5.37
N LEU A 215 -19.82 -0.70 -5.36
CA LEU A 215 -20.41 -1.31 -4.17
C LEU A 215 -19.67 -2.58 -3.74
N ILE A 216 -19.21 -3.39 -4.70
CA ILE A 216 -18.42 -4.58 -4.38
C ILE A 216 -17.05 -4.17 -3.82
N HIS A 217 -16.38 -3.16 -4.38
CA HIS A 217 -15.13 -2.62 -3.82
C HIS A 217 -15.32 -2.13 -2.37
N ALA A 218 -16.36 -1.33 -2.12
CA ALA A 218 -16.69 -0.87 -0.77
C ALA A 218 -16.98 -2.01 0.20
N ALA A 219 -17.74 -3.02 -0.23
CA ALA A 219 -18.03 -4.22 0.56
C ALA A 219 -16.78 -5.08 0.80
N ALA A 220 -15.85 -5.13 -0.15
CA ALA A 220 -14.59 -5.88 -0.12
C ALA A 220 -13.47 -5.17 0.67
N GLN A 221 -13.55 -3.86 0.88
CA GLN A 221 -12.66 -3.10 1.79
C GLN A 221 -13.29 -2.75 3.14
N GLY A 222 -14.62 -2.86 3.25
CA GLY A 222 -15.35 -2.64 4.51
C GLY A 222 -15.71 -1.19 4.77
N HIS A 223 -15.78 -0.39 3.73
CA HIS A 223 -16.15 1.01 3.81
C HIS A 223 -17.68 1.14 3.93
N LEU A 224 -18.19 0.97 5.15
CA LEU A 224 -19.62 0.96 5.44
C LEU A 224 -20.35 2.21 4.95
N LEU A 225 -19.81 3.40 5.24
CA LEU A 225 -20.44 4.67 4.84
C LEU A 225 -20.47 4.87 3.31
N VAL A 226 -19.47 4.38 2.60
CA VAL A 226 -19.47 4.35 1.12
C VAL A 226 -20.57 3.42 0.62
N ALA A 227 -20.68 2.21 1.17
CA ALA A 227 -21.73 1.28 0.79
C ALA A 227 -23.12 1.83 1.09
N GLU A 228 -23.32 2.51 2.23
CA GLU A 228 -24.56 3.23 2.54
C GLU A 228 -24.88 4.29 1.48
N ALA A 229 -23.91 5.12 1.09
CA ALA A 229 -24.09 6.14 0.07
C ALA A 229 -24.51 5.53 -1.29
N LEU A 230 -23.82 4.48 -1.73
CA LEU A 230 -24.13 3.77 -2.98
C LEU A 230 -25.51 3.11 -2.94
N VAL A 231 -25.84 2.42 -1.84
CA VAL A 231 -27.14 1.78 -1.64
C VAL A 231 -28.27 2.80 -1.62
N ARG A 232 -28.08 3.95 -0.96
CA ARG A 232 -29.05 5.05 -0.92
C ARG A 232 -29.25 5.69 -2.28
N ALA A 233 -28.20 5.77 -3.09
CA ALA A 233 -28.27 6.23 -4.48
C ALA A 233 -28.85 5.17 -5.44
N GLY A 234 -29.24 3.99 -4.93
CA GLY A 234 -29.92 2.94 -5.70
C GLY A 234 -28.98 2.01 -6.45
N ALA A 235 -27.72 1.83 -6.01
CA ALA A 235 -26.79 0.90 -6.64
C ALA A 235 -27.34 -0.53 -6.61
N ASN A 236 -27.15 -1.27 -7.70
CA ASN A 236 -27.59 -2.64 -7.80
C ASN A 236 -26.71 -3.55 -6.92
N LYS A 237 -27.32 -4.09 -5.87
CA LYS A 237 -26.67 -4.88 -4.82
C LYS A 237 -26.31 -6.29 -5.27
N ASP A 238 -26.98 -6.74 -6.33
CA ASP A 238 -26.99 -8.11 -6.81
C ASP A 238 -26.10 -8.32 -8.05
N LEU A 239 -25.44 -7.24 -8.51
CA LEU A 239 -24.41 -7.35 -9.53
C LEU A 239 -23.28 -8.27 -9.05
N ARG A 240 -22.80 -9.07 -10.00
CA ARG A 240 -21.80 -10.10 -9.76
C ARG A 240 -20.53 -9.75 -10.51
N ASN A 241 -19.40 -9.90 -9.84
CA ASN A 241 -18.10 -9.78 -10.48
C ASN A 241 -17.81 -11.00 -11.39
N SER A 242 -16.66 -11.03 -12.05
CA SER A 242 -16.21 -12.08 -12.97
C SER A 242 -16.08 -13.47 -12.31
N SER A 243 -16.14 -13.57 -10.98
CA SER A 243 -16.19 -14.83 -10.23
C SER A 243 -17.61 -15.18 -9.75
N GLY A 244 -18.62 -14.41 -10.15
CA GLY A 244 -20.00 -14.56 -9.71
C GLY A 244 -20.28 -13.99 -8.31
N ILE A 245 -19.33 -13.27 -7.69
CA ILE A 245 -19.41 -12.84 -6.29
C ILE A 245 -20.13 -11.49 -6.19
N THR A 246 -21.10 -11.38 -5.28
CA THR A 246 -21.84 -10.16 -4.95
C THR A 246 -21.20 -9.39 -3.79
N ALA A 247 -21.66 -8.16 -3.55
CA ALA A 247 -21.23 -7.38 -2.39
C ALA A 247 -21.52 -8.11 -1.05
N LEU A 248 -22.69 -8.76 -0.95
CA LEU A 248 -23.06 -9.51 0.25
C LEU A 248 -22.17 -10.74 0.46
N ALA A 249 -21.83 -11.46 -0.61
CA ALA A 249 -20.91 -12.60 -0.54
C ALA A 249 -19.50 -12.17 -0.11
N HIS A 250 -19.01 -11.01 -0.57
CA HIS A 250 -17.75 -10.43 -0.10
C HIS A 250 -17.80 -10.06 1.39
N ALA A 251 -18.88 -9.40 1.84
CA ALA A 251 -19.06 -9.06 3.25
C ALA A 251 -19.11 -10.32 4.14
N ALA A 252 -19.79 -11.36 3.65
CA ALA A 252 -19.89 -12.65 4.32
C ALA A 252 -18.55 -13.37 4.44
N ASN A 253 -17.77 -13.45 3.36
CA ASN A 253 -16.44 -14.06 3.39
C ASN A 253 -15.46 -13.29 4.28
N ALA A 254 -15.52 -11.96 4.26
CA ALA A 254 -14.61 -11.08 5.01
C ALA A 254 -15.00 -10.90 6.49
N GLY A 255 -16.15 -11.40 6.94
CA GLY A 255 -16.58 -11.25 8.34
C GLY A 255 -17.10 -9.86 8.70
N ARG A 256 -17.58 -9.09 7.72
CA ARG A 256 -18.08 -7.72 7.93
C ARG A 256 -19.58 -7.70 8.24
N ALA A 257 -19.92 -7.96 9.51
CA ALA A 257 -21.31 -8.08 9.96
C ALA A 257 -22.17 -6.85 9.66
N GLU A 258 -21.70 -5.63 9.95
CA GLU A 258 -22.47 -4.41 9.68
C GLU A 258 -22.68 -4.16 8.18
N MET A 259 -21.70 -4.50 7.35
CA MET A 259 -21.86 -4.45 5.88
C MET A 259 -22.90 -5.45 5.40
N ALA A 260 -22.87 -6.69 5.93
CA ALA A 260 -23.87 -7.70 5.60
C ALA A 260 -25.27 -7.28 6.06
N ARG A 261 -25.40 -6.73 7.27
CA ARG A 261 -26.65 -6.18 7.80
C ARG A 261 -27.23 -5.11 6.88
N LEU A 262 -26.43 -4.10 6.51
CA LEU A 262 -26.82 -3.04 5.59
C LEU A 262 -27.33 -3.59 4.26
N LEU A 263 -26.59 -4.52 3.65
CA LEU A 263 -26.97 -5.07 2.35
C LEU A 263 -28.27 -5.89 2.44
N LEU A 264 -28.44 -6.68 3.50
CA LEU A 264 -29.67 -7.46 3.74
C LEU A 264 -30.88 -6.56 4.02
N GLU A 265 -30.73 -5.54 4.86
CA GLU A 265 -31.78 -4.55 5.16
C GLU A 265 -32.18 -3.77 3.91
N ALA A 266 -31.23 -3.55 3.00
CA ALA A 266 -31.49 -2.94 1.71
C ALA A 266 -32.09 -3.92 0.67
N GLY A 267 -32.25 -5.20 1.01
CA GLY A 267 -32.89 -6.20 0.15
C GLY A 267 -31.97 -6.89 -0.86
N ALA A 268 -30.66 -6.97 -0.61
CA ALA A 268 -29.76 -7.78 -1.42
C ALA A 268 -30.17 -9.25 -1.39
N ASP A 269 -30.07 -9.94 -2.52
CA ASP A 269 -30.37 -11.36 -2.62
C ASP A 269 -29.27 -12.18 -1.93
N LYS A 270 -29.69 -12.82 -0.83
CA LYS A 270 -28.88 -13.60 0.10
C LYS A 270 -28.49 -14.99 -0.42
N ASP A 271 -29.11 -15.45 -1.50
CA ASP A 271 -28.94 -16.81 -2.03
C ASP A 271 -28.21 -16.82 -3.39
N LEU A 272 -27.78 -15.65 -3.90
CA LEU A 272 -26.98 -15.57 -5.12
C LEU A 272 -25.66 -16.33 -4.97
N ARG A 273 -25.39 -17.17 -5.96
CA ARG A 273 -24.25 -18.08 -5.98
C ARG A 273 -23.09 -17.50 -6.79
N ALA A 274 -21.88 -17.62 -6.24
CA ALA A 274 -20.64 -17.49 -6.98
C ALA A 274 -20.53 -18.60 -8.05
N PHE A 275 -19.60 -18.46 -9.00
CA PHE A 275 -19.37 -19.49 -10.03
C PHE A 275 -18.82 -20.80 -9.45
N SER A 276 -18.18 -20.76 -8.28
CA SER A 276 -17.85 -21.96 -7.49
C SER A 276 -19.09 -22.69 -6.97
N GLY A 277 -20.24 -22.03 -6.91
CA GLY A 277 -21.46 -22.52 -6.28
C GLY A 277 -21.69 -22.00 -4.88
N ALA A 278 -20.74 -21.28 -4.29
CA ALA A 278 -20.81 -20.77 -2.92
C ALA A 278 -21.85 -19.64 -2.77
N THR A 279 -22.70 -19.75 -1.75
CA THR A 279 -23.61 -18.69 -1.27
C THR A 279 -22.94 -17.87 -0.16
N PRO A 280 -23.43 -16.66 0.16
CA PRO A 280 -23.01 -15.91 1.35
C PRO A 280 -23.04 -16.76 2.63
N LEU A 281 -24.04 -17.63 2.80
CA LEU A 281 -24.16 -18.51 3.97
C LEU A 281 -23.06 -19.57 4.00
N LEU A 282 -22.78 -20.23 2.88
CA LEU A 282 -21.66 -21.20 2.77
C LEU A 282 -20.32 -20.54 3.15
N LEU A 283 -20.06 -19.33 2.63
CA LEU A 283 -18.83 -18.58 2.91
C LEU A 283 -18.71 -18.20 4.39
N ALA A 284 -19.78 -17.63 4.97
CA ALA A 284 -19.79 -17.25 6.39
C ALA A 284 -19.64 -18.47 7.31
N SER A 285 -20.26 -19.60 6.96
CA SER A 285 -20.17 -20.84 7.74
C SER A 285 -18.79 -21.49 7.67
N SER A 286 -18.15 -21.50 6.48
CA SER A 286 -16.77 -21.99 6.31
C SER A 286 -15.75 -21.15 7.09
N LYS A 287 -15.98 -19.84 7.23
CA LYS A 287 -15.08 -18.93 7.98
C LYS A 287 -15.43 -18.78 9.46
N GLY A 288 -16.55 -19.34 9.92
CA GLY A 288 -16.94 -19.28 11.33
C GLY A 288 -17.55 -17.95 11.76
N HIS A 289 -18.06 -17.14 10.83
CA HIS A 289 -18.60 -15.81 11.11
C HIS A 289 -20.02 -15.89 11.69
N VAL A 290 -20.10 -16.19 13.00
CA VAL A 290 -21.34 -16.45 13.74
C VAL A 290 -22.41 -15.37 13.53
N GLU A 291 -22.03 -14.09 13.61
CA GLU A 291 -23.01 -13.00 13.49
C GLU A 291 -23.56 -12.86 12.08
N ILE A 292 -22.75 -13.11 11.05
CA ILE A 292 -23.22 -13.08 9.66
C ILE A 292 -24.15 -14.25 9.39
N VAL A 293 -23.82 -15.44 9.90
CA VAL A 293 -24.70 -16.61 9.82
C VAL A 293 -26.06 -16.29 10.47
N ARG A 294 -26.06 -15.67 11.66
CA ARG A 294 -27.30 -15.22 12.32
C ARG A 294 -28.10 -14.25 11.45
N LEU A 295 -27.44 -13.25 10.85
CA LEU A 295 -28.09 -12.26 9.98
C LEU A 295 -28.70 -12.92 8.74
N LEU A 296 -27.96 -13.80 8.07
CA LEU A 296 -28.43 -14.50 6.87
C LEU A 296 -29.61 -15.43 7.18
N LEU A 297 -29.53 -16.20 8.27
CA LEU A 297 -30.63 -17.06 8.72
C LEU A 297 -31.87 -16.23 9.12
N GLY A 298 -31.66 -15.11 9.82
CA GLY A 298 -32.73 -14.17 10.18
C GLY A 298 -33.41 -13.53 8.96
N ALA A 299 -32.66 -13.35 7.86
CA ALA A 299 -33.19 -12.91 6.57
C ALA A 299 -33.82 -14.06 5.74
N GLY A 300 -33.79 -15.29 6.25
CA GLY A 300 -34.36 -16.50 5.63
C GLY A 300 -33.52 -17.11 4.52
N ALA A 301 -32.19 -16.99 4.58
CA ALA A 301 -31.29 -17.58 3.57
C ALA A 301 -31.47 -19.10 3.49
N ASP A 302 -31.39 -19.64 2.28
CA ASP A 302 -31.53 -21.07 2.04
C ASP A 302 -30.28 -21.81 2.56
N MET A 303 -30.50 -22.68 3.55
CA MET A 303 -29.45 -23.45 4.22
C MET A 303 -29.14 -24.78 3.55
N ASP A 304 -30.00 -25.22 2.63
CA ASP A 304 -29.88 -26.50 1.93
C ASP A 304 -29.17 -26.35 0.58
N VAL A 305 -28.67 -25.15 0.27
CA VAL A 305 -27.84 -24.94 -0.92
C VAL A 305 -26.52 -25.69 -0.79
N GLU A 306 -26.34 -26.66 -1.68
CA GLU A 306 -25.12 -27.45 -1.80
C GLU A 306 -24.08 -26.73 -2.67
N ASP A 307 -22.82 -26.70 -2.21
CA ASP A 307 -21.69 -26.27 -3.04
C ASP A 307 -21.53 -27.17 -4.27
N ARG A 308 -21.11 -26.59 -5.41
CA ARG A 308 -21.08 -27.29 -6.69
C ARG A 308 -19.96 -28.31 -6.79
N LEU A 309 -18.88 -28.14 -6.01
CA LEU A 309 -17.68 -28.97 -6.12
C LEU A 309 -17.83 -30.28 -5.36
N ASP A 310 -18.34 -30.22 -4.13
CA ASP A 310 -18.35 -31.34 -3.19
C ASP A 310 -19.74 -31.65 -2.59
N GLY A 311 -20.78 -30.93 -3.03
CA GLY A 311 -22.16 -31.15 -2.56
C GLY A 311 -22.34 -30.79 -1.09
N THR A 312 -21.47 -29.95 -0.54
CA THR A 312 -21.49 -29.62 0.89
C THR A 312 -22.46 -28.49 1.20
N THR A 313 -23.21 -28.63 2.30
CA THR A 313 -24.09 -27.58 2.83
C THR A 313 -23.36 -26.65 3.80
N ALA A 314 -24.02 -25.58 4.25
CA ALA A 314 -23.47 -24.68 5.27
C ALA A 314 -23.07 -25.43 6.57
N LEU A 315 -23.83 -26.46 6.96
CA LEU A 315 -23.53 -27.27 8.13
C LEU A 315 -22.27 -28.13 7.92
N HIS A 316 -22.08 -28.69 6.73
CA HIS A 316 -20.85 -29.40 6.38
C HIS A 316 -19.63 -28.49 6.51
N GLN A 317 -19.72 -27.27 5.98
CA GLN A 317 -18.62 -26.30 6.05
C GLN A 317 -18.28 -25.91 7.49
N ALA A 318 -19.30 -25.65 8.33
CA ALA A 318 -19.10 -25.35 9.74
C ALA A 318 -18.44 -26.52 10.50
N VAL A 319 -18.83 -27.76 10.20
CA VAL A 319 -18.29 -28.96 10.84
C VAL A 319 -16.87 -29.26 10.39
N ALA A 320 -16.60 -29.18 9.09
CA ALA A 320 -15.26 -29.42 8.54
C ALA A 320 -14.21 -28.47 9.11
N HIS A 321 -14.60 -27.24 9.46
CA HIS A 321 -13.71 -26.23 10.04
C HIS A 321 -13.83 -26.09 11.57
N GLY A 322 -14.65 -26.91 12.23
CA GLY A 322 -14.75 -26.95 13.69
C GLY A 322 -15.53 -25.79 14.34
N HIS A 323 -16.36 -25.08 13.58
CA HIS A 323 -17.12 -23.92 14.03
C HIS A 323 -18.40 -24.34 14.77
N VAL A 324 -18.25 -24.82 16.02
CA VAL A 324 -19.36 -25.33 16.86
C VAL A 324 -20.49 -24.31 17.03
N ALA A 325 -20.17 -23.02 17.21
CA ALA A 325 -21.19 -21.97 17.36
C ALA A 325 -22.02 -21.76 16.10
N VAL A 326 -21.39 -21.81 14.92
CA VAL A 326 -22.10 -21.75 13.63
C VAL A 326 -22.96 -23.00 13.43
N ALA A 327 -22.39 -24.19 13.67
CA ALA A 327 -23.13 -25.44 13.56
C ALA A 327 -24.36 -25.46 14.46
N ARG A 328 -24.26 -24.91 15.68
CA ARG A 328 -25.39 -24.72 16.59
C ARG A 328 -26.50 -23.89 15.97
N LEU A 329 -26.16 -22.72 15.43
CA LEU A 329 -27.15 -21.84 14.81
C LEU A 329 -27.83 -22.50 13.61
N LEU A 330 -27.08 -23.22 12.78
CA LEU A 330 -27.63 -23.92 11.61
C LEU A 330 -28.59 -25.05 12.02
N VAL A 331 -28.21 -25.85 13.02
CA VAL A 331 -29.06 -26.93 13.56
C VAL A 331 -30.33 -26.36 14.22
N GLU A 332 -30.20 -25.29 15.01
CA GLU A 332 -31.35 -24.62 15.64
C GLU A 332 -32.30 -24.01 14.59
N ALA A 333 -31.76 -23.59 13.44
CA ALA A 333 -32.55 -23.09 12.31
C ALA A 333 -33.17 -24.22 11.45
N GLY A 334 -32.86 -25.49 11.72
CA GLY A 334 -33.46 -26.65 11.05
C GLY A 334 -32.65 -27.25 9.91
N ALA A 335 -31.34 -26.96 9.82
CA ALA A 335 -30.48 -27.53 8.77
C ALA A 335 -30.46 -29.06 8.83
N GLY A 336 -30.49 -29.70 7.65
CA GLY A 336 -30.44 -31.16 7.53
C GLY A 336 -29.14 -31.74 8.11
N VAL A 337 -29.24 -32.43 9.25
CA VAL A 337 -28.09 -33.01 9.96
C VAL A 337 -27.55 -34.28 9.30
N ASP A 338 -28.38 -35.00 8.54
CA ASP A 338 -28.02 -36.28 7.92
C ASP A 338 -27.77 -36.17 6.41
N VAL A 339 -27.67 -34.95 5.88
CA VAL A 339 -27.28 -34.72 4.48
C VAL A 339 -25.86 -35.27 4.28
N LYS A 340 -25.65 -35.95 3.14
CA LYS A 340 -24.38 -36.58 2.79
C LYS A 340 -23.71 -35.80 1.67
N ASP A 341 -22.40 -35.57 1.80
CA ASP A 341 -21.61 -34.96 0.73
C ASP A 341 -21.59 -35.82 -0.55
N CYS A 342 -21.29 -35.19 -1.69
CA CYS A 342 -21.25 -35.90 -2.97
C CYS A 342 -19.91 -36.55 -3.28
N MET A 343 -18.89 -36.36 -2.44
CA MET A 343 -17.55 -36.92 -2.63
C MET A 343 -17.46 -38.33 -2.05
N ASP A 344 -17.62 -38.45 -0.74
CA ASP A 344 -17.45 -39.68 0.01
C ASP A 344 -18.79 -40.22 0.50
N GLY A 345 -19.88 -39.47 0.35
CA GLY A 345 -21.16 -39.80 0.97
C GLY A 345 -21.10 -39.65 2.48
N MET A 346 -20.21 -38.81 3.01
CA MET A 346 -20.09 -38.62 4.46
C MET A 346 -21.17 -37.67 4.95
N ALA A 347 -21.86 -38.05 6.02
CA ALA A 347 -22.65 -37.13 6.83
C ALA A 347 -21.75 -36.32 7.79
N VAL A 348 -22.23 -35.20 8.28
CA VAL A 348 -21.45 -34.31 9.16
C VAL A 348 -21.02 -34.97 10.47
N LEU A 349 -21.79 -35.94 11.00
CA LEU A 349 -21.39 -36.72 12.19
C LEU A 349 -20.14 -37.55 11.93
N SER A 350 -20.01 -38.18 10.75
CA SER A 350 -18.84 -38.95 10.37
C SER A 350 -17.61 -38.07 10.22
N ARG A 351 -17.76 -36.87 9.66
CA ARG A 351 -16.67 -35.88 9.57
C ARG A 351 -16.21 -35.42 10.95
N ALA A 352 -17.13 -34.93 11.80
CA ALA A 352 -16.82 -34.50 13.16
C ALA A 352 -16.14 -35.61 13.98
N SER A 353 -16.53 -36.86 13.73
CA SER A 353 -15.98 -38.03 14.41
C SER A 353 -14.58 -38.40 13.92
N SER A 354 -14.36 -38.30 12.60
CA SER A 354 -13.04 -38.45 11.97
C SER A 354 -12.03 -37.43 12.50
N ASP A 355 -12.48 -36.20 12.76
CA ASP A 355 -11.60 -35.10 13.19
C ASP A 355 -11.48 -34.99 14.73
N GLY A 356 -12.18 -35.86 15.48
CA GLY A 356 -12.10 -35.90 16.93
C GLY A 356 -12.81 -34.74 17.65
N GLN A 357 -13.75 -34.06 16.98
CA GLN A 357 -14.41 -32.86 17.49
C GLN A 357 -15.48 -33.20 18.54
N VAL A 358 -15.06 -33.46 19.79
CA VAL A 358 -15.94 -33.89 20.89
C VAL A 358 -17.17 -32.99 21.08
N ALA A 359 -16.99 -31.66 21.10
CA ALA A 359 -18.09 -30.73 21.29
C ALA A 359 -19.07 -30.72 20.11
N MET A 360 -18.55 -30.85 18.88
CA MET A 360 -19.37 -30.93 17.67
C MET A 360 -20.17 -32.24 17.64
N VAL A 361 -19.53 -33.36 17.94
CA VAL A 361 -20.21 -34.67 18.02
C VAL A 361 -21.33 -34.64 19.05
N ARG A 362 -21.12 -34.06 20.24
CA ARG A 362 -22.20 -33.89 21.23
C ARG A 362 -23.38 -33.10 20.66
N LEU A 363 -23.10 -31.96 20.02
CA LEU A 363 -24.12 -31.12 19.40
C LEU A 363 -24.93 -31.88 18.34
N LEU A 364 -24.25 -32.62 17.46
CA LEU A 364 -24.91 -33.38 16.39
C LEU A 364 -25.76 -34.55 16.96
N LEU A 365 -25.29 -35.21 18.02
CA LEU A 365 -26.05 -36.25 18.71
C LEU A 365 -27.27 -35.68 19.45
N GLU A 366 -27.13 -34.52 20.10
CA GLU A 366 -28.24 -33.76 20.69
C GLU A 366 -29.30 -33.41 19.62
N ALA A 367 -28.84 -33.13 18.39
CA ALA A 367 -29.67 -32.88 17.22
C ALA A 367 -30.25 -34.16 16.55
N ARG A 368 -30.05 -35.34 17.16
CA ARG A 368 -30.52 -36.65 16.66
C ARG A 368 -29.91 -37.09 15.32
N ALA A 369 -28.65 -36.75 15.05
CA ALA A 369 -27.92 -37.28 13.90
C ALA A 369 -27.93 -38.82 13.84
N GLU A 370 -28.00 -39.39 12.64
CA GLU A 370 -27.96 -40.83 12.40
C GLU A 370 -26.57 -41.40 12.74
N VAL A 371 -26.47 -42.06 13.90
CA VAL A 371 -25.21 -42.58 14.47
C VAL A 371 -24.53 -43.64 13.60
N ASP A 372 -25.33 -44.50 12.95
CA ASP A 372 -24.85 -45.63 12.15
C ASP A 372 -24.84 -45.34 10.65
N SER A 373 -24.94 -44.06 10.24
CA SER A 373 -24.93 -43.70 8.83
C SER A 373 -23.61 -44.10 8.18
N ARG A 374 -23.70 -44.69 6.98
CA ARG A 374 -22.54 -45.16 6.23
C ARG A 374 -22.16 -44.23 5.09
N ASP A 375 -20.86 -44.00 4.97
CA ASP A 375 -20.26 -43.39 3.79
C ASP A 375 -20.18 -44.39 2.60
N ARG A 376 -19.68 -43.96 1.46
CA ARG A 376 -19.49 -44.79 0.25
C ARG A 376 -18.48 -45.93 0.45
N HIS A 377 -17.63 -45.83 1.47
CA HIS A 377 -16.71 -46.89 1.87
C HIS A 377 -17.32 -47.86 2.89
N GLY A 378 -18.57 -47.63 3.31
CA GLY A 378 -19.26 -48.41 4.32
C GLY A 378 -18.83 -48.10 5.75
N CYS A 379 -18.01 -47.07 5.97
CA CYS A 379 -17.54 -46.66 7.29
C CYS A 379 -18.63 -45.88 8.04
N THR A 380 -18.82 -46.19 9.32
CA THR A 380 -19.66 -45.39 10.24
C THR A 380 -18.81 -44.35 10.99
N ALA A 381 -19.47 -43.40 11.66
CA ALA A 381 -18.82 -42.43 12.53
C ALA A 381 -17.91 -43.09 13.60
N LEU A 382 -18.37 -44.22 14.17
CA LEU A 382 -17.61 -44.98 15.17
C LEU A 382 -16.33 -45.58 14.57
N MET A 383 -16.39 -46.08 13.32
CA MET A 383 -15.22 -46.61 12.62
C MET A 383 -14.19 -45.51 12.35
N LYS A 384 -14.62 -44.33 11.89
CA LYS A 384 -13.72 -43.19 11.65
C LYS A 384 -13.06 -42.70 12.94
N ALA A 385 -13.83 -42.54 14.01
CA ALA A 385 -13.30 -42.15 15.33
C ALA A 385 -12.28 -43.17 15.86
N SER A 386 -12.55 -44.47 15.67
CA SER A 386 -11.65 -45.54 16.11
C SER A 386 -10.37 -45.61 15.27
N GLN A 387 -10.49 -45.48 13.95
CA GLN A 387 -9.37 -45.47 13.02
C GLN A 387 -8.38 -44.34 13.32
N ASN A 388 -8.90 -43.17 13.70
CA ASN A 388 -8.09 -41.99 13.99
C ASN A 388 -7.72 -41.83 15.48
N GLY A 389 -8.06 -42.81 16.33
CA GLY A 389 -7.66 -42.83 17.74
C GLY A 389 -8.44 -41.88 18.66
N HIS A 390 -9.62 -41.40 18.25
CA HIS A 390 -10.46 -40.46 19.00
C HIS A 390 -11.33 -41.17 20.04
N ALA A 391 -10.69 -41.74 21.07
CA ALA A 391 -11.35 -42.57 22.10
C ALA A 391 -12.53 -41.88 22.82
N LYS A 392 -12.47 -40.56 23.04
CA LYS A 392 -13.57 -39.80 23.65
C LYS A 392 -14.79 -39.73 22.74
N VAL A 393 -14.59 -39.53 21.43
CA VAL A 393 -15.66 -39.53 20.43
C VAL A 393 -16.24 -40.93 20.29
N ALA A 394 -15.40 -41.96 20.19
CA ALA A 394 -15.86 -43.35 20.10
C ALA A 394 -16.75 -43.71 21.30
N ARG A 395 -16.36 -43.30 22.51
CA ARG A 395 -17.19 -43.47 23.71
C ARG A 395 -18.56 -42.78 23.58
N LEU A 396 -18.59 -41.53 23.11
CA LEU A 396 -19.85 -40.79 22.94
C LEU A 396 -20.78 -41.46 21.92
N LEU A 397 -20.22 -41.98 20.82
CA LEU A 397 -21.01 -42.68 19.81
C LEU A 397 -21.58 -43.99 20.37
N LEU A 398 -20.81 -44.75 21.15
CA LEU A 398 -21.29 -45.96 21.83
C LEU A 398 -22.38 -45.66 22.86
N GLU A 399 -22.21 -44.59 23.66
CA GLU A 399 -23.23 -44.10 24.60
C GLU A 399 -24.51 -43.68 23.87
N ALA A 400 -24.40 -43.18 22.63
CA ALA A 400 -25.52 -42.85 21.76
C ALA A 400 -26.11 -44.04 20.98
N GLY A 401 -25.63 -45.26 21.24
CA GLY A 401 -26.19 -46.49 20.65
C GLY A 401 -25.59 -46.89 19.31
N ALA A 402 -24.39 -46.40 18.95
CA ALA A 402 -23.66 -46.90 17.79
C ALA A 402 -23.51 -48.42 17.86
N LYS A 403 -23.83 -49.12 16.77
CA LYS A 403 -23.75 -50.59 16.75
C LYS A 403 -22.30 -51.02 16.65
N ASP A 404 -21.88 -51.86 17.60
CA ASP A 404 -20.65 -52.62 17.47
C ASP A 404 -20.75 -53.55 16.25
N TRP A 405 -19.67 -53.61 15.46
CA TRP A 405 -19.60 -54.46 14.26
C TRP A 405 -19.95 -55.93 14.53
N GLN A 406 -19.76 -56.40 15.77
CA GLN A 406 -20.08 -57.76 16.21
C GLN A 406 -21.58 -58.06 16.25
N SER A 407 -22.43 -57.07 16.51
CA SER A 407 -23.89 -57.26 16.57
C SER A 407 -24.50 -57.57 15.21
N GLN A 408 -23.90 -57.10 14.11
CA GLN A 408 -24.33 -57.41 12.74
C GLN A 408 -23.80 -58.75 12.23
N ALA A 409 -22.57 -59.15 12.61
CA ALA A 409 -22.05 -60.47 12.27
C ALA A 409 -22.90 -61.59 12.92
N MET A 410 -23.27 -61.44 14.20
CA MET A 410 -24.10 -62.44 14.90
C MET A 410 -25.51 -62.62 14.29
N LEU A 411 -26.11 -61.56 13.73
CA LEU A 411 -27.42 -61.63 13.07
C LEU A 411 -27.34 -62.21 11.65
N GLY A 412 -26.21 -62.07 10.95
CA GLY A 412 -26.00 -62.61 9.60
C GLY A 412 -25.53 -64.08 9.57
N PHE A 413 -24.86 -64.57 10.62
CA PHE A 413 -24.34 -65.94 10.68
C PHE A 413 -25.33 -66.99 11.21
N ALA A 414 -26.48 -66.58 11.76
CA ALA A 414 -27.50 -67.51 12.26
C ALA A 414 -28.28 -68.27 11.15
N GLY A 415 -28.05 -67.96 9.86
CA GLY A 415 -28.83 -68.49 8.73
C GLY A 415 -28.12 -69.44 7.77
N PHE A 416 -26.81 -69.73 7.92
CA PHE A 416 -26.07 -70.55 6.95
C PHE A 416 -25.36 -71.72 7.63
N GLN A 417 -26.08 -72.83 7.83
CA GLN A 417 -25.45 -74.15 7.95
C GLN A 417 -25.20 -74.72 6.54
N GLY A 418 -23.96 -74.64 6.06
CA GLY A 418 -23.56 -75.41 4.88
C GLY A 418 -22.32 -74.89 4.17
N GLY A 419 -21.16 -75.49 4.49
CA GLY A 419 -19.99 -75.72 3.62
C GLY A 419 -19.30 -74.53 2.92
N PRO A 420 -17.96 -74.53 2.77
CA PRO A 420 -17.26 -73.40 2.17
C PRO A 420 -17.48 -73.39 0.64
N LYS A 421 -18.34 -72.51 0.15
CA LYS A 421 -18.35 -72.11 -1.26
C LYS A 421 -17.82 -70.68 -1.38
N ARG A 422 -16.87 -70.49 -2.31
CA ARG A 422 -16.22 -69.21 -2.63
C ARG A 422 -17.24 -68.09 -2.84
N LEU A 423 -17.06 -66.98 -2.12
CA LEU A 423 -17.68 -65.69 -2.41
C LEU A 423 -16.90 -64.97 -3.54
N PRO A 424 -17.57 -64.17 -4.38
CA PRO A 424 -16.94 -63.39 -5.44
C PRO A 424 -16.17 -62.20 -4.86
N SER A 425 -15.13 -61.80 -5.58
CA SER A 425 -14.23 -60.68 -5.30
C SER A 425 -14.97 -59.35 -5.05
N ALA A 426 -14.89 -58.84 -3.82
CA ALA A 426 -15.22 -57.46 -3.46
C ALA A 426 -13.93 -56.60 -3.41
N PRO A 427 -14.01 -55.28 -3.66
CA PRO A 427 -12.84 -54.44 -3.89
C PRO A 427 -12.03 -54.22 -2.60
N LEU A 428 -10.71 -54.30 -2.75
CA LEU A 428 -9.69 -54.06 -1.74
C LEU A 428 -9.84 -52.66 -1.14
N GLY A 429 -10.14 -52.55 0.16
CA GLY A 429 -10.20 -51.22 0.77
C GLY A 429 -10.59 -51.16 2.24
N CYS A 430 -10.36 -52.19 3.05
CA CYS A 430 -10.45 -52.13 4.52
C CYS A 430 -9.66 -53.30 5.12
N TYR A 431 -8.35 -53.15 5.34
CA TYR A 431 -7.61 -54.07 6.19
C TYR A 431 -7.60 -53.51 7.61
N TRP A 432 -8.31 -54.19 8.53
CA TRP A 432 -8.03 -54.11 9.96
C TRP A 432 -7.18 -55.32 10.36
N ALA A 433 -6.06 -55.04 11.03
CA ALA A 433 -5.28 -56.04 11.73
C ALA A 433 -6.09 -56.56 12.93
N SER A 434 -6.56 -57.79 12.80
CA SER A 434 -7.13 -58.57 13.90
C SER A 434 -6.02 -58.90 14.90
N LEU A 435 -6.18 -58.44 16.13
CA LEU A 435 -5.32 -58.78 17.27
C LEU A 435 -6.03 -59.85 18.11
N THR A 436 -6.19 -61.06 17.57
CA THR A 436 -6.61 -62.24 18.36
C THR A 436 -6.01 -63.53 17.82
N HIS A 437 -5.02 -64.07 18.54
CA HIS A 437 -4.62 -65.48 18.77
C HIS A 437 -3.21 -65.42 19.41
N GLY A 438 -2.84 -65.97 20.58
CA GLY A 438 -3.45 -66.91 21.51
C GLY A 438 -2.35 -67.87 22.00
N ILE A 439 -1.82 -67.69 23.22
CA ILE A 439 -1.12 -68.75 24.02
C ILE A 439 -1.35 -68.44 25.54
N PRO A 440 -1.75 -69.42 26.38
CA PRO A 440 -2.03 -69.24 27.82
C PRO A 440 -0.86 -69.75 28.72
N PRO A 441 -1.00 -69.95 30.05
CA PRO A 441 -0.54 -69.05 31.11
C PRO A 441 0.56 -69.66 32.01
N LEU A 442 1.51 -68.87 32.55
CA LEU A 442 2.35 -69.32 33.67
C LEU A 442 2.73 -68.17 34.63
N PHE A 443 2.42 -68.44 35.90
CA PHE A 443 2.81 -67.81 37.17
C PHE A 443 2.11 -66.54 37.70
N GLN A 444 1.65 -66.74 38.94
CA GLN A 444 0.92 -65.89 39.87
C GLN A 444 1.68 -64.63 40.31
N GLY A 445 0.89 -63.57 40.54
CA GLY A 445 1.03 -62.75 41.74
C GLY A 445 1.99 -61.57 41.67
N ALA A 446 1.48 -60.39 41.28
CA ALA A 446 1.92 -59.12 41.87
C ALA A 446 0.93 -58.00 41.55
N ARG A 447 0.82 -57.08 42.50
CA ARG A 447 -0.11 -55.96 42.62
C ARG A 447 -0.03 -54.95 41.47
N ILE A 448 -1.17 -54.28 41.26
CA ILE A 448 -1.31 -52.99 40.58
C ILE A 448 -0.31 -51.99 41.18
N LEU A 449 0.63 -51.50 40.38
CA LEU A 449 1.34 -50.25 40.62
C LEU A 449 1.66 -49.56 39.28
N THR A 450 1.04 -48.39 39.12
CA THR A 450 1.53 -47.20 38.41
C THR A 450 1.68 -47.20 36.89
N ALA A 451 1.18 -46.10 36.34
CA ALA A 451 1.23 -45.69 34.94
C ALA A 451 2.67 -45.52 34.44
N THR A 452 2.92 -46.02 33.23
CA THR A 452 4.04 -45.55 32.42
C THR A 452 3.63 -45.53 30.95
N ARG A 453 3.75 -44.35 30.34
CA ARG A 453 3.53 -44.07 28.92
C ARG A 453 4.56 -44.87 28.10
N TYR A 454 4.12 -45.56 27.06
CA TYR A 454 5.02 -46.03 26.00
C TYR A 454 4.84 -45.16 24.76
N CYS A 455 5.92 -44.48 24.34
CA CYS A 455 6.16 -44.09 22.96
C CYS A 455 6.45 -45.38 22.17
N ILE A 456 5.63 -45.70 21.17
CA ILE A 456 6.02 -46.65 20.13
C ILE A 456 6.62 -45.83 18.99
N VAL A 457 7.95 -45.91 18.86
CA VAL A 457 8.66 -45.47 17.66
C VAL A 457 8.54 -46.62 16.65
N VAL A 458 7.82 -46.40 15.55
CA VAL A 458 7.82 -47.33 14.41
C VAL A 458 9.06 -47.01 13.56
N LEU A 459 10.10 -47.82 13.70
CA LEU A 459 11.16 -47.90 12.69
C LEU A 459 10.67 -48.81 11.57
N ALA A 460 10.34 -48.23 10.42
CA ALA A 460 10.11 -49.00 9.20
C ALA A 460 11.47 -49.43 8.62
N THR A 461 11.87 -50.68 8.82
CA THR A 461 12.93 -51.29 8.00
C THR A 461 12.29 -52.07 6.87
N ASN A 462 12.38 -51.55 5.64
CA ASN A 462 12.06 -52.33 4.45
C ASN A 462 13.14 -53.41 4.27
N SER A 463 12.74 -54.66 4.44
CA SER A 463 13.61 -55.82 4.19
C SER A 463 13.72 -56.05 2.69
N ALA A 464 14.77 -55.52 2.08
CA ALA A 464 15.30 -56.05 0.83
C ALA A 464 16.82 -56.14 0.93
N ALA A 465 17.32 -57.33 0.61
CA ALA A 465 18.69 -57.79 0.77
C ALA A 465 19.78 -56.80 0.27
N THR A 466 20.80 -56.55 1.09
CA THR A 466 22.23 -56.89 0.89
C THR A 466 23.16 -55.96 1.69
N GLY A 467 24.01 -56.54 2.55
CA GLY A 467 25.40 -56.11 2.77
C GLY A 467 25.73 -54.78 3.47
N ARG A 468 26.23 -54.91 4.70
CA ARG A 468 27.21 -54.06 5.44
C ARG A 468 26.75 -52.77 6.16
N ARG A 469 27.36 -52.66 7.35
CA ARG A 469 27.27 -51.70 8.48
C ARG A 469 27.50 -50.25 8.08
N ASP A 470 26.85 -49.32 8.78
CA ASP A 470 27.48 -48.47 9.81
C ASP A 470 26.43 -47.71 10.65
N ILE A 471 26.75 -47.53 11.93
CA ILE A 471 25.91 -46.97 12.99
C ILE A 471 26.31 -45.51 13.19
N ALA A 472 25.36 -44.58 13.18
CA ALA A 472 25.52 -43.25 13.79
C ALA A 472 24.20 -42.79 14.42
N THR A 473 24.23 -42.65 15.74
CA THR A 473 23.19 -42.12 16.62
C THR A 473 23.31 -40.60 16.72
N GLU A 474 22.20 -39.86 16.65
CA GLU A 474 22.05 -38.57 17.34
C GLU A 474 20.56 -38.20 17.51
N PHE A 475 20.19 -37.89 18.76
CA PHE A 475 18.88 -37.40 19.21
C PHE A 475 19.05 -35.96 19.71
N VAL A 476 18.13 -35.05 19.36
CA VAL A 476 17.93 -33.77 20.06
C VAL A 476 16.44 -33.56 20.33
N TRP A 477 16.11 -33.33 21.59
CA TRP A 477 14.77 -33.00 22.10
C TRP A 477 14.66 -31.49 22.36
N VAL A 478 13.52 -30.89 22.05
CA VAL A 478 13.06 -29.63 22.68
C VAL A 478 11.53 -29.67 22.82
N THR A 479 11.03 -29.47 24.04
CA THR A 479 9.64 -29.07 24.33
C THR A 479 9.65 -27.91 25.33
N ASP A 480 8.72 -26.97 25.11
CA ASP A 480 8.58 -25.65 25.72
C ASP A 480 8.12 -25.56 27.21
N VAL A 481 8.23 -24.32 27.74
CA VAL A 481 7.35 -23.57 28.68
C VAL A 481 7.90 -23.21 30.11
N PHE A 482 7.90 -21.89 30.41
CA PHE A 482 8.20 -21.10 31.65
C PHE A 482 7.10 -21.19 32.77
N PRO A 483 7.11 -20.40 33.89
CA PRO A 483 8.06 -20.12 35.02
C PRO A 483 7.37 -20.41 36.42
N PRO A 484 7.87 -20.04 37.66
CA PRO A 484 7.96 -18.65 38.20
C PRO A 484 9.03 -18.31 39.31
N LYS A 485 9.32 -17.00 39.44
CA LYS A 485 9.56 -16.09 40.61
C LYS A 485 10.60 -16.30 41.76
N ASP A 486 11.35 -15.19 42.00
CA ASP A 486 11.65 -14.45 43.25
C ASP A 486 13.11 -14.32 43.79
N LEU A 487 13.37 -13.09 44.30
CA LEU A 487 14.50 -12.52 45.10
C LEU A 487 15.62 -11.81 44.30
N ALA A 488 16.19 -10.64 44.64
CA ALA A 488 15.93 -9.49 45.51
C ALA A 488 17.02 -8.41 45.19
N TYR A 489 16.78 -7.11 45.40
CA TYR A 489 17.73 -5.97 45.27
C TYR A 489 18.57 -5.77 46.57
N PRO A 490 19.76 -5.10 46.57
CA PRO A 490 19.88 -3.62 46.50
C PRO A 490 21.11 -3.03 45.73
N ASP A 491 21.01 -1.72 45.43
CA ASP A 491 21.90 -0.81 44.67
C ASP A 491 23.25 -0.42 45.37
N PRO A 492 23.99 0.65 44.95
CA PRO A 492 25.02 0.84 43.91
C PRO A 492 26.38 1.26 44.59
N PRO A 493 27.39 2.03 44.05
CA PRO A 493 27.53 2.80 42.78
C PRO A 493 28.93 2.76 42.09
N LEU A 494 29.05 3.32 40.87
CA LEU A 494 30.03 4.34 40.42
C LEU A 494 30.34 4.31 38.90
N TYR A 495 30.04 5.46 38.29
CA TYR A 495 30.72 6.22 37.22
C TYR A 495 30.56 5.95 35.70
N LEU A 496 30.12 7.06 35.08
CA LEU A 496 30.53 7.69 33.82
C LEU A 496 30.00 7.13 32.50
N VAL A 497 28.80 7.63 32.11
CA VAL A 497 28.39 7.78 30.71
C VAL A 497 28.35 9.27 30.38
N LYS A 498 28.95 9.59 29.24
CA LYS A 498 29.14 10.93 28.67
C LYS A 498 27.89 11.37 27.92
N ASP A 499 27.64 12.67 28.02
CA ASP A 499 26.45 13.40 27.61
C ASP A 499 26.08 13.40 26.12
N GLN A 500 24.80 13.72 25.98
CA GLN A 500 23.87 13.91 24.88
C GLN A 500 24.18 15.11 23.93
N PRO A 501 23.38 15.28 22.85
CA PRO A 501 23.63 16.15 21.70
C PRO A 501 22.93 17.53 21.75
N MET A 502 23.27 18.35 20.75
CA MET A 502 22.46 19.37 20.03
C MET A 502 21.56 20.33 20.82
N ALA A 503 21.88 21.63 20.75
CA ALA A 503 20.97 22.74 21.04
C ALA A 503 20.67 23.53 19.75
N PRO A 504 19.39 23.81 19.44
CA PRO A 504 18.98 24.94 18.60
C PRO A 504 18.62 26.15 19.49
N MET A 505 19.09 27.35 19.11
CA MET A 505 18.61 28.61 19.67
C MET A 505 17.79 29.36 18.61
N SER A 506 16.52 29.56 18.90
CA SER A 506 15.62 30.53 18.25
C SER A 506 14.80 31.17 19.37
N PRO A 507 14.75 32.51 19.49
CA PRO A 507 13.76 33.14 20.35
C PRO A 507 12.48 33.42 19.56
N THR A 508 11.39 32.79 19.98
CA THR A 508 10.00 33.16 19.62
C THR A 508 9.56 34.30 20.54
N VAL A 509 9.12 35.43 19.97
CA VAL A 509 8.36 36.45 20.71
C VAL A 509 6.93 36.44 20.18
N THR A 510 6.03 35.95 21.03
CA THR A 510 4.59 36.13 20.92
C THR A 510 4.21 37.53 21.42
N THR A 511 3.29 38.22 20.74
CA THR A 511 2.64 39.41 21.29
C THR A 511 1.13 39.28 21.18
N ALA A 512 0.49 39.15 22.35
CA ALA A 512 -0.91 39.48 22.56
C ALA A 512 -0.96 40.60 23.63
N GLU A 513 -1.60 41.70 23.24
CA GLU A 513 -2.26 42.74 24.04
C GLU A 513 -1.61 43.26 25.35
N CYS A 514 -1.21 44.54 25.35
CA CYS A 514 -1.59 45.43 26.44
C CYS A 514 -1.54 46.91 26.06
N SER A 515 -2.72 47.51 26.02
CA SER A 515 -3.00 48.95 26.09
C SER A 515 -2.79 49.48 27.51
N SER A 516 -1.80 50.34 27.77
CA SER A 516 -1.84 51.46 28.75
C SER A 516 -0.50 52.22 28.91
N LEU A 517 -0.35 53.32 28.15
CA LEU A 517 0.14 54.67 28.54
C LEU A 517 1.19 54.84 29.69
N LYS A 518 2.39 55.36 29.38
CA LYS A 518 2.76 56.81 29.52
C LYS A 518 4.25 57.12 29.28
N SER A 519 4.45 58.06 28.36
CA SER A 519 5.53 59.04 28.14
C SER A 519 6.73 59.11 29.09
N VAL A 520 7.96 59.10 28.53
CA VAL A 520 8.96 60.18 28.68
C VAL A 520 9.68 60.35 27.34
N ALA A 521 9.83 61.60 26.92
CA ALA A 521 10.31 62.04 25.61
C ALA A 521 11.84 62.07 25.47
N ASN A 522 12.27 62.21 24.19
CA ASN A 522 13.58 62.66 23.67
C ASN A 522 14.67 61.58 23.61
N THR A 523 15.29 61.19 22.49
CA THR A 523 15.35 61.69 21.11
C THR A 523 15.58 60.49 20.18
N VAL A 524 14.66 60.20 19.27
CA VAL A 524 14.93 59.28 18.16
C VAL A 524 15.83 60.04 17.16
N PRO A 525 16.99 59.52 16.71
CA PRO A 525 17.65 60.10 15.56
C PRO A 525 16.70 59.97 14.37
N GLN A 526 16.16 61.10 13.90
CA GLN A 526 15.55 61.17 12.58
C GLN A 526 16.66 60.89 11.56
N TYR A 527 16.78 59.65 11.11
CA TYR A 527 17.55 59.33 9.92
C TYR A 527 16.74 59.81 8.73
N ASN A 528 17.22 60.85 8.06
CA ASN A 528 16.65 61.25 6.78
C ASN A 528 16.93 60.13 5.76
N ALA A 529 16.10 59.98 4.73
CA ALA A 529 16.31 58.98 3.67
C ALA A 529 17.71 59.11 2.98
N SER A 530 18.40 60.25 3.16
CA SER A 530 19.78 60.49 2.73
C SER A 530 20.84 59.79 3.58
N ASP A 531 20.55 59.43 4.83
CA ASP A 531 21.49 58.74 5.75
C ASP A 531 21.46 57.21 5.54
N CYS A 532 20.49 56.72 4.77
CA CYS A 532 20.31 55.31 4.44
C CYS A 532 21.05 54.89 3.15
N LEU A 533 21.53 55.86 2.36
CA LEU A 533 22.26 55.60 1.12
C LEU A 533 23.71 55.26 1.40
N VAL A 534 24.24 54.24 0.71
CA VAL A 534 25.65 53.87 0.80
C VAL A 534 26.49 55.03 0.26
N GLN A 535 27.46 55.49 1.05
CA GLN A 535 28.33 56.62 0.72
C GLN A 535 29.63 56.14 0.07
N ASN A 536 30.11 54.95 0.42
CA ASN A 536 31.35 54.40 -0.11
C ASN A 536 31.36 52.87 -0.13
N TYR A 537 31.88 52.28 -1.21
CA TYR A 537 32.14 50.85 -1.38
C TYR A 537 33.64 50.58 -1.44
N ASP A 538 34.08 49.48 -0.82
CA ASP A 538 35.46 48.98 -0.86
C ASP A 538 35.47 47.48 -1.16
N ILE A 539 36.56 46.94 -1.72
CA ILE A 539 36.69 45.53 -2.09
C ILE A 539 38.07 44.96 -1.72
N GLN A 540 38.09 43.76 -1.10
CA GLN A 540 39.33 43.07 -0.71
C GLN A 540 39.26 41.56 -1.01
N PRO A 541 40.33 40.92 -1.54
CA PRO A 541 41.59 41.53 -2.03
C PRO A 541 41.36 42.48 -3.25
N PRO A 542 42.35 43.28 -3.68
CA PRO A 542 42.18 44.15 -4.85
C PRO A 542 41.81 43.34 -6.10
N LEU A 543 40.95 43.92 -6.95
CA LEU A 543 40.51 43.31 -8.20
C LEU A 543 41.69 43.05 -9.15
N PRO A 544 41.59 42.04 -10.04
CA PRO A 544 42.59 41.77 -11.07
C PRO A 544 42.84 42.96 -11.99
N ALA A 545 44.04 42.99 -12.59
CA ALA A 545 44.44 44.08 -13.49
C ALA A 545 43.39 44.30 -14.60
N GLY A 546 42.97 45.55 -14.78
CA GLY A 546 41.99 45.96 -15.80
C GLY A 546 40.54 46.06 -15.33
N LEU A 547 40.22 45.59 -14.12
CA LEU A 547 38.92 45.80 -13.46
C LEU A 547 39.02 46.87 -12.36
N SER A 548 37.97 47.66 -12.18
CA SER A 548 37.87 48.66 -11.11
C SER A 548 36.47 48.72 -10.52
N LEU A 549 36.40 49.01 -9.21
CA LEU A 549 35.16 49.29 -8.49
C LEU A 549 34.95 50.81 -8.41
N ASP A 550 33.79 51.29 -8.82
CA ASP A 550 33.34 52.65 -8.51
C ASP A 550 32.89 52.72 -7.05
N ALA A 551 33.68 53.41 -6.24
CA ALA A 551 33.47 53.52 -4.81
C ALA A 551 32.14 54.21 -4.43
N LYS A 552 31.48 54.95 -5.32
CA LYS A 552 30.19 55.61 -5.02
C LYS A 552 28.99 54.79 -5.44
N THR A 553 29.09 54.07 -6.56
CA THR A 553 27.95 53.33 -7.14
C THR A 553 28.00 51.84 -6.83
N GLY A 554 29.15 51.32 -6.39
CA GLY A 554 29.36 49.88 -6.16
C GLY A 554 29.51 49.09 -7.45
N VAL A 555 29.69 49.77 -8.59
CA VAL A 555 29.76 49.13 -9.92
C VAL A 555 31.18 48.68 -10.22
N ILE A 556 31.36 47.39 -10.51
CA ILE A 556 32.62 46.85 -11.04
C ILE A 556 32.59 46.95 -12.57
N SER A 557 33.60 47.60 -13.15
CA SER A 557 33.70 47.86 -14.59
C SER A 557 35.15 47.73 -15.09
N GLY A 558 35.35 47.75 -16.41
CA GLY A 558 36.67 47.64 -17.04
C GLY A 558 36.83 46.43 -17.95
N THR A 559 38.06 46.19 -18.37
CA THR A 559 38.46 45.08 -19.25
C THR A 559 39.58 44.32 -18.56
N PRO A 560 39.35 43.10 -18.06
CA PRO A 560 40.39 42.35 -17.38
C PRO A 560 41.54 42.06 -18.34
N THR A 561 42.77 42.25 -17.88
CA THR A 561 44.01 41.96 -18.62
C THR A 561 44.78 40.78 -18.05
N GLU A 562 44.23 40.12 -17.02
CA GLU A 562 44.81 38.96 -16.35
C GLU A 562 43.75 37.86 -16.18
N LEU A 563 44.17 36.60 -16.28
CA LEU A 563 43.28 35.44 -16.14
C LEU A 563 43.08 35.07 -14.67
N LEU A 564 41.83 34.80 -14.30
CA LEU A 564 41.44 34.16 -13.04
C LEU A 564 40.82 32.78 -13.37
N PRO A 565 41.65 31.76 -13.62
CA PRO A 565 41.17 30.43 -14.05
C PRO A 565 40.45 29.66 -12.94
N ARG A 566 40.50 30.15 -11.69
CA ARG A 566 39.74 29.63 -10.55
C ARG A 566 38.93 30.79 -9.95
N PRO A 567 37.65 30.56 -9.55
CA PRO A 567 36.84 31.60 -8.92
C PRO A 567 37.48 32.00 -7.59
N GLU A 568 37.87 33.27 -7.47
CA GLU A 568 38.33 33.86 -6.22
C GLU A 568 37.19 34.65 -5.56
N VAL A 569 37.16 34.60 -4.23
CA VAL A 569 36.14 35.24 -3.41
C VAL A 569 36.65 36.60 -2.93
N PHE A 570 35.89 37.64 -3.20
CA PHE A 570 36.15 39.03 -2.84
C PHE A 570 35.11 39.51 -1.82
N LEU A 571 35.54 40.21 -0.78
CA LEU A 571 34.67 40.84 0.20
C LEU A 571 34.43 42.30 -0.21
N VAL A 572 33.19 42.63 -0.56
CA VAL A 572 32.76 44.01 -0.81
C VAL A 572 32.13 44.58 0.44
N THR A 573 32.59 45.74 0.88
CA THR A 573 32.09 46.44 2.06
C THR A 573 31.45 47.77 1.66
N ALA A 574 30.16 47.90 1.93
CA ALA A 574 29.38 49.12 1.80
C ALA A 574 29.40 49.90 3.12
N THR A 575 29.61 51.21 3.06
CA THR A 575 29.71 52.08 4.23
C THR A 575 28.86 53.33 4.05
N ASN A 576 28.14 53.71 5.11
CA ASN A 576 27.42 54.99 5.21
C ASN A 576 27.72 55.65 6.55
N GLY A 577 27.15 56.84 6.80
CA GLY A 577 27.36 57.58 8.05
C GLY A 577 26.91 56.85 9.32
N GLY A 578 26.15 55.74 9.20
CA GLY A 578 25.61 54.96 10.30
C GLY A 578 26.29 53.59 10.53
N GLY A 579 27.14 53.09 9.62
CA GLY A 579 27.79 51.79 9.79
C GLY A 579 28.40 51.20 8.52
N LYS A 580 28.84 49.94 8.61
CA LYS A 580 29.38 49.14 7.50
C LYS A 580 28.61 47.83 7.36
N SER A 581 28.40 47.38 6.12
CA SER A 581 27.85 46.06 5.78
C SER A 581 28.71 45.42 4.71
N SER A 582 28.93 44.10 4.76
CA SER A 582 29.82 43.42 3.83
C SER A 582 29.15 42.20 3.20
N ALA A 583 29.50 41.91 1.94
CA ALA A 583 29.01 40.78 1.16
C ALA A 583 30.16 40.15 0.37
N PHE A 584 30.09 38.84 0.13
CA PHE A 584 31.07 38.12 -0.69
C PHE A 584 30.63 38.08 -2.15
N ILE A 585 31.58 38.22 -3.07
CA ILE A 585 31.40 38.10 -4.51
C ILE A 585 32.46 37.16 -5.05
N SER A 586 32.07 36.19 -5.86
CA SER A 586 33.01 35.25 -6.49
C SER A 586 33.22 35.62 -7.96
N LEU A 587 34.46 35.87 -8.37
CA LEU A 587 34.82 36.25 -9.74
C LEU A 587 35.72 35.19 -10.39
N ALA A 588 35.38 34.79 -11.62
CA ALA A 588 36.21 33.95 -12.48
C ALA A 588 36.35 34.59 -13.87
N ILE A 589 37.58 34.61 -14.41
CA ILE A 589 37.88 35.19 -15.73
C ILE A 589 38.49 34.07 -16.57
N ILE A 590 37.68 33.50 -17.45
CA ILE A 590 38.00 32.29 -18.21
C ILE A 590 37.80 32.58 -19.70
N GLY A 591 38.88 32.91 -20.44
CA GLY A 591 38.82 33.17 -21.89
C GLY A 591 40.01 33.97 -22.44
N ASN A 592 40.15 34.08 -23.77
CA ASN A 592 41.23 34.86 -24.39
C ASN A 592 40.95 36.37 -24.24
N LEU A 593 41.86 37.13 -23.62
CA LEU A 593 41.62 38.49 -23.06
C LEU A 593 41.48 39.63 -24.11
N LEU A 594 41.32 39.31 -25.39
CA LEU A 594 41.18 40.32 -26.45
C LEU A 594 39.71 40.77 -26.57
N GLY A 595 39.36 41.88 -25.93
CA GLY A 595 38.16 42.68 -26.27
C GLY A 595 36.92 42.55 -25.38
N ALA A 596 36.99 41.92 -24.20
CA ALA A 596 35.86 41.82 -23.28
C ALA A 596 35.70 43.09 -22.43
N SER A 597 34.69 43.93 -22.70
CA SER A 597 34.36 45.10 -21.87
C SER A 597 33.14 44.83 -21.00
N LEU A 598 33.25 45.03 -19.68
CA LEU A 598 32.10 45.12 -18.79
C LEU A 598 31.37 46.45 -19.03
N SER A 599 30.25 46.41 -19.75
CA SER A 599 29.28 47.52 -19.71
C SER A 599 28.26 47.26 -18.60
N SER A 600 28.44 47.98 -17.50
CA SER A 600 27.44 48.31 -16.46
C SER A 600 26.41 47.22 -16.09
N CYS A 601 26.79 46.14 -15.40
CA CYS A 601 25.82 45.12 -14.95
C CYS A 601 26.02 44.53 -13.55
N LEU A 602 26.92 45.05 -12.70
CA LEU A 602 26.96 44.66 -11.28
C LEU A 602 26.64 45.86 -10.40
N HIS A 603 25.48 45.83 -9.75
CA HIS A 603 25.17 46.73 -8.64
C HIS A 603 25.39 45.96 -7.33
N ALA A 604 26.14 46.54 -6.40
CA ALA A 604 26.20 46.06 -5.03
C ALA A 604 24.82 46.24 -4.33
N PRO A 605 24.44 45.37 -3.39
CA PRO A 605 23.08 45.30 -2.86
C PRO A 605 22.69 46.57 -2.08
N THR A 606 21.43 46.99 -2.25
CA THR A 606 20.76 47.94 -1.36
C THR A 606 20.02 47.17 -0.26
N THR A 607 19.87 47.81 0.89
CA THR A 607 19.85 47.27 2.26
C THR A 607 18.66 46.37 2.69
N SER A 608 17.98 45.66 1.79
CA SER A 608 16.88 44.75 2.18
C SER A 608 16.82 43.39 1.48
N GLU A 609 17.81 43.02 0.67
CA GLU A 609 17.89 41.67 0.06
C GLU A 609 19.25 41.04 0.40
N LEU A 610 19.32 40.34 1.53
CA LEU A 610 20.46 39.50 1.89
C LEU A 610 20.16 38.05 1.52
N ALA A 611 20.29 37.74 0.23
CA ALA A 611 20.69 36.43 -0.27
C ALA A 611 21.01 36.61 -1.75
N PHE A 612 22.27 36.44 -2.16
CA PHE A 612 22.69 35.75 -3.39
C PHE A 612 24.23 35.80 -3.49
N ASP A 613 24.86 34.62 -3.51
CA ASP A 613 26.19 34.44 -4.06
C ASP A 613 26.13 34.72 -5.56
N CYS A 614 26.37 35.96 -5.97
CA CYS A 614 26.46 36.33 -7.38
C CYS A 614 27.78 35.81 -7.96
N ILE A 615 27.71 34.72 -8.74
CA ILE A 615 28.81 34.26 -9.59
C ILE A 615 28.66 34.92 -10.95
N VAL A 616 29.63 35.76 -11.29
CA VAL A 616 29.69 36.45 -12.58
C VAL A 616 30.70 35.71 -13.44
N VAL A 617 30.21 34.93 -14.41
CA VAL A 617 31.06 34.31 -15.43
C VAL A 617 31.06 35.21 -16.66
N LEU A 618 32.18 35.89 -16.91
CA LEU A 618 32.37 36.67 -18.14
C LEU A 618 32.87 35.73 -19.24
N ILE A 619 31.97 35.35 -20.13
CA ILE A 619 32.30 34.60 -21.34
C ILE A 619 32.32 35.60 -22.49
N ALA A 620 33.52 35.96 -22.97
CA ALA A 620 33.67 36.66 -24.25
C ALA A 620 33.25 35.71 -25.38
N LYS A 621 32.53 36.25 -26.38
CA LYS A 621 32.05 35.50 -27.55
C LYS A 621 33.14 34.76 -28.29
#